data_AF-A0AA88L9B1-F1
#
_entry.id   AF-A0AA88L9B1-F1
#
_cell.length_a   1.000
_cell.length_b   1.000
_cell.length_c   1.000
_cell.angle_alpha   90.00
_cell.angle_beta   90.00
_cell.angle_gamma   90.00
#
_symmetry.space_group_name_H-M   'P 1'
#
loop_
_entity.id
_entity.type
_entity.pdbx_description
1 polymer ?
#
loop_
_entity_poly.entity_id
_entity_poly.type
_entity_poly.pdbx_seq_one_letter_code
_entity_poly.pdbx_strand_id
1 'polypeptide(L)'
;MPGEGERSATVNRPSLSLGNVGQLSIDLLLQSFSDEVEKVGYLNHPSLLPVVGHSPYSIDVAELYLGCEVYIIDKLKLIVVQIRTLLTK
;
A
#
# COMPACT_ATOMS: atom_id res chain seq x y z
N MET A 1 4.94 23.84 20.25
CA MET A 1 4.01 22.71 20.00
C MET A 1 3.59 22.85 18.55
N PRO A 2 4.10 22.03 17.61
CA PRO A 2 3.83 22.25 16.19
C PRO A 2 2.40 21.79 15.85
N GLY A 3 1.74 22.57 15.02
CA GLY A 3 0.29 22.57 14.83
C GLY A 3 -0.27 21.38 14.05
N GLU A 4 -1.50 21.06 14.39
CA GLU A 4 -2.43 20.23 13.63
C GLU A 4 -2.76 20.93 12.31
N GLY A 5 -1.87 20.80 11.34
CA GLY A 5 -2.15 21.13 9.96
C GLY A 5 -2.95 19.97 9.36
N GLU A 6 -4.19 20.24 8.98
CA GLU A 6 -5.07 19.34 8.24
C GLU A 6 -4.34 18.83 6.97
N ARG A 7 -3.71 17.65 7.07
CA ARG A 7 -2.98 17.04 5.95
C ARG A 7 -4.01 16.47 4.99
N SER A 8 -4.44 17.27 4.01
CA SER A 8 -5.24 16.78 2.88
C SER A 8 -4.41 15.76 2.09
N ALA A 9 -4.76 14.48 2.21
CA ALA A 9 -4.08 13.38 1.56
C ALA A 9 -5.03 12.64 0.61
N THR A 10 -4.56 12.38 -0.61
CA THR A 10 -5.36 11.68 -1.62
C THR A 10 -5.24 10.17 -1.39
N VAL A 11 -6.36 9.46 -1.28
CA VAL A 11 -6.37 8.00 -1.14
C VAL A 11 -6.59 7.35 -2.50
N ASN A 12 -5.60 6.61 -3.00
CA ASN A 12 -5.76 5.80 -4.22
C ASN A 12 -6.06 4.35 -3.83
N ARG A 13 -7.24 3.85 -4.25
CA ARG A 13 -7.64 2.44 -4.10
C ARG A 13 -7.76 1.82 -5.50
N PRO A 14 -6.75 1.07 -5.97
CA PRO A 14 -6.88 0.34 -7.21
C PRO A 14 -7.97 -0.73 -7.01
N SER A 15 -9.05 -0.62 -7.78
CA SER A 15 -10.02 -1.71 -7.85
C SER A 15 -9.40 -2.90 -8.58
N LEU A 16 -9.83 -4.12 -8.22
CA LEU A 16 -9.56 -5.33 -8.99
C LEU A 16 -10.22 -5.17 -10.37
N SER A 17 -9.47 -4.64 -11.34
CA SER A 17 -9.91 -4.36 -12.71
C SER A 17 -9.31 -5.37 -13.69
N LEU A 18 -9.80 -5.38 -14.94
CA LEU A 18 -9.29 -6.24 -16.01
C LEU A 18 -7.76 -6.12 -16.12
N GLY A 19 -7.07 -7.24 -15.91
CA GLY A 19 -5.61 -7.33 -16.00
C GLY A 19 -4.84 -6.71 -14.83
N ASN A 20 -5.48 -6.40 -13.70
CA ASN A 20 -4.84 -5.83 -12.50
C ASN A 20 -4.04 -4.54 -12.77
N VAL A 21 -4.37 -3.79 -13.83
CA VAL A 21 -3.60 -2.62 -14.28
C VAL A 21 -3.44 -1.59 -13.16
N GLY A 22 -4.48 -1.35 -12.37
CA GLY A 22 -4.42 -0.43 -11.23
C GLY A 22 -3.45 -0.89 -10.14
N GLN A 23 -3.42 -2.19 -9.84
CA GLN A 23 -2.48 -2.75 -8.86
C GLN A 23 -1.05 -2.67 -9.36
N LEU A 24 -0.81 -3.02 -10.63
CA LEU A 24 0.53 -2.98 -11.22
C LEU A 24 1.05 -1.54 -11.37
N SER A 25 0.15 -0.59 -11.67
CA SER A 25 0.49 0.83 -11.69
C SER A 25 0.93 1.32 -10.32
N ILE A 26 0.29 0.84 -9.25
CA ILE A 26 0.73 1.13 -7.89
C ILE A 26 2.04 0.42 -7.55
N ASP A 27 2.25 -0.83 -7.99
CA ASP A 27 3.52 -1.53 -7.80
C ASP A 27 4.68 -0.72 -8.39
N LEU A 28 4.52 -0.21 -9.62
CA LEU A 28 5.50 0.66 -10.28
C LEU A 28 5.68 1.99 -9.56
N LEU A 29 4.59 2.59 -9.05
CA LEU A 29 4.65 3.85 -8.31
C LEU A 29 5.42 3.68 -7.00
N LEU A 30 5.10 2.67 -6.20
CA LEU A 30 5.81 2.37 -4.95
C LEU A 30 7.28 2.06 -5.21
N GLN A 31 7.58 1.31 -6.28
CA GLN A 31 8.97 1.01 -6.66
C GLN A 31 9.73 2.24 -7.17
N SER A 32 9.05 3.18 -7.85
CA SER A 32 9.67 4.43 -8.34
C SER A 32 10.01 5.41 -7.22
N PHE A 33 9.31 5.31 -6.08
CA PHE A 33 9.51 6.13 -4.89
C PHE A 33 9.98 5.28 -3.70
N SER A 34 10.69 4.18 -3.93
CA SER A 34 11.05 3.21 -2.88
C SER A 34 11.76 3.83 -1.67
N ASP A 35 12.57 4.87 -1.88
CA ASP A 35 13.31 5.55 -0.81
C ASP A 35 12.43 6.49 0.04
N GLU A 36 11.22 6.79 -0.43
CA GLU A 36 10.27 7.74 0.18
C GLU A 36 8.93 7.09 0.57
N VAL A 37 8.78 5.79 0.32
CA VAL A 37 7.59 5.01 0.64
C VAL A 37 7.72 4.47 2.05
N GLU A 38 6.77 4.86 2.90
CA GLU A 38 6.64 4.29 4.24
C GLU A 38 5.41 3.39 4.32
N LYS A 39 5.59 2.14 4.72
CA LYS A 39 4.47 1.27 5.08
C LYS A 39 3.94 1.68 6.45
N VAL A 40 2.73 2.22 6.48
CA VAL A 40 2.09 2.70 7.73
C VAL A 40 1.15 1.67 8.36
N GLY A 41 0.84 0.59 7.65
CA GLY A 41 0.03 -0.49 8.21
C GLY A 41 -0.51 -1.45 7.17
N TYR A 42 -1.46 -2.28 7.62
CA TYR A 42 -2.15 -3.26 6.81
C TYR A 42 -3.62 -3.35 7.23
N LEU A 43 -4.48 -3.76 6.29
CA LEU A 43 -5.87 -4.06 6.58
C LEU A 43 -6.02 -5.58 6.68
N ASN A 44 -6.33 -6.07 7.87
CA ASN A 44 -6.68 -7.47 8.08
C ASN A 44 -8.19 -7.59 8.22
N HIS A 45 -8.80 -8.34 7.30
CA HIS A 45 -10.23 -8.61 7.30
C HIS A 45 -10.44 -10.10 7.00
N PRO A 46 -11.40 -10.79 7.65
CA PRO A 46 -11.64 -12.22 7.41
C PRO A 46 -11.92 -12.59 5.95
N SER A 47 -12.50 -11.64 5.21
CA SER A 47 -12.74 -11.74 3.76
C SER A 47 -11.51 -11.55 2.89
N LEU A 48 -10.34 -11.22 3.43
CA LEU A 48 -9.09 -11.15 2.65
C LEU A 48 -8.41 -12.51 2.78
N LEU A 49 -8.03 -13.14 1.65
CA LEU A 49 -7.23 -14.37 1.77
C LEU A 49 -5.90 -14.03 2.46
N PRO A 50 -5.50 -14.83 3.45
CA PRO A 50 -4.26 -14.60 4.18
C PRO A 50 -3.08 -14.84 3.23
N VAL A 51 -2.34 -13.77 2.97
CA VAL A 51 -1.10 -13.80 2.20
C VAL A 51 -0.03 -13.17 3.09
N VAL A 52 1.07 -13.90 3.29
CA VAL A 52 2.25 -13.41 4.00
C VAL A 52 3.47 -13.70 3.13
N GLY A 53 4.32 -12.72 2.94
CA GLY A 53 5.53 -12.84 2.12
C GLY A 53 6.61 -11.87 2.52
N HIS A 54 7.67 -11.83 1.72
CA HIS A 54 8.74 -10.85 1.86
C HIS A 54 8.32 -9.52 1.19
N SER A 55 8.74 -8.39 1.78
CA SER A 55 8.52 -7.07 1.17
C SER A 55 9.15 -7.01 -0.22
N PRO A 56 8.39 -6.64 -1.27
CA PRO A 56 8.94 -6.45 -2.61
C PRO A 56 9.61 -5.08 -2.77
N TYR A 57 9.40 -4.15 -1.83
CA TYR A 57 9.87 -2.77 -1.93
C TYR A 57 11.01 -2.44 -0.96
N SER A 58 11.20 -3.25 0.09
CA SER A 58 12.31 -3.09 1.02
C SER A 58 13.19 -4.34 1.05
N ILE A 59 14.49 -4.11 1.25
CA ILE A 59 15.48 -5.18 1.43
C ILE A 59 15.54 -5.60 2.91
N ASP A 60 14.80 -4.91 3.78
CA ASP A 60 14.76 -5.20 5.20
C ASP A 60 14.03 -6.52 5.45
N VAL A 61 14.76 -7.46 6.04
CA VAL A 61 14.27 -8.79 6.41
C VAL A 61 13.19 -8.75 7.49
N ALA A 62 13.04 -7.63 8.21
CA ALA A 62 12.02 -7.48 9.24
C ALA A 62 10.63 -7.11 8.68
N GLU A 63 10.53 -6.70 7.41
CA GLU A 63 9.27 -6.20 6.86
C GLU A 63 8.48 -7.31 6.14
N LEU A 64 7.38 -7.71 6.77
CA LEU A 64 6.45 -8.70 6.21
C LEU A 64 5.50 -8.03 5.22
N TYR A 65 5.32 -8.67 4.07
CA TYR A 65 4.31 -8.30 3.08
C TYR A 65 2.98 -9.00 3.36
N LEU A 66 1.87 -8.24 3.32
CA LEU A 66 0.51 -8.72 3.59
C LEU A 66 -0.42 -8.47 2.38
N GLY A 67 -1.53 -9.21 2.32
CA GLY A 67 -2.47 -9.14 1.18
C GLY A 67 -3.19 -7.79 0.98
N CYS A 68 -3.19 -6.91 1.99
CA CYS A 68 -3.72 -5.56 1.90
C CYS A 68 -2.93 -4.60 2.78
N GLU A 69 -2.24 -3.65 2.16
CA GLU A 69 -1.28 -2.76 2.83
C GLU A 69 -1.56 -1.30 2.55
N VAL A 70 -1.14 -0.45 3.48
CA VAL A 70 -1.28 1.00 3.37
C VAL A 70 0.10 1.64 3.42
N TYR A 71 0.36 2.45 2.40
CA TYR A 71 1.61 3.17 2.20
C TYR A 71 1.37 4.67 2.18
N ILE A 72 2.32 5.44 2.67
CA ILE A 72 2.34 6.91 2.56
C ILE A 72 3.55 7.33 1.74
N ILE A 73 3.33 8.30 0.86
CA ILE A 73 4.37 9.03 0.14
C ILE A 73 4.21 10.51 0.48
N ASP A 74 4.99 10.98 1.45
CA ASP A 74 4.86 12.33 2.01
C ASP A 74 5.08 13.42 0.95
N LYS A 75 6.05 13.23 0.06
CA LYS A 75 6.35 14.18 -1.04
C LYS A 75 5.18 14.40 -1.98
N LEU A 76 4.38 13.36 -2.22
CA LEU A 76 3.19 13.42 -3.07
C LEU A 76 1.91 13.72 -2.26
N LYS A 77 1.99 13.79 -0.93
CA LYS A 77 0.83 13.82 -0.02
C LYS A 77 -0.18 12.73 -0.38
N LEU A 78 0.34 11.54 -0.71
CA LEU A 78 -0.45 10.43 -1.25
C LEU A 78 -0.49 9.29 -0.24
N ILE A 79 -1.69 8.77 -0.01
CA ILE A 79 -1.91 7.53 0.71
C ILE A 79 -2.34 6.49 -0.31
N VAL A 80 -1.63 5.37 -0.34
CA VAL A 80 -1.86 4.28 -1.28
C VAL A 80 -2.32 3.07 -0.51
N VAL A 81 -3.49 2.53 -0.87
CA VAL A 81 -3.97 1.26 -0.32
C VAL A 81 -3.83 0.21 -1.40
N GLN A 82 -2.92 -0.74 -1.20
CA GLN A 82 -2.63 -1.78 -2.17
C GLN A 82 -3.31 -3.09 -1.74
N ILE A 83 -4.26 -3.58 -2.55
CA ILE A 83 -4.95 -4.86 -2.34
C ILE A 83 -4.39 -5.84 -3.36
N ARG A 84 -3.81 -6.95 -2.90
CA ARG A 84 -3.13 -7.95 -3.74
C ARG A 84 -3.72 -9.34 -3.62
N THR A 85 -4.64 -9.48 -2.69
CA THR A 85 -5.41 -10.69 -2.45
C THR A 85 -6.84 -10.53 -2.94
N LEU A 86 -7.50 -11.65 -3.21
CA LEU A 86 -8.92 -11.66 -3.56
C LEU A 86 -9.77 -11.50 -2.30
N LEU A 87 -10.93 -10.88 -2.49
CA LEU A 87 -11.96 -10.82 -1.46
C LEU A 87 -12.82 -12.09 -1.52
N THR A 88 -12.86 -12.85 -0.45
CA THR A 88 -13.72 -14.02 -0.26
C THR A 88 -14.98 -13.63 0.50
N LYS A 89 -16.08 -14.30 0.17
CA LYS A 89 -17.39 -14.05 0.77
C LYS A 89 -17.45 -14.50 2.23
#